data_AF-A0A840ECP2-F1
#
_entry.id   AF-A0A840ECP2-F1
#
_cell.length_a   1.000
_cell.length_b   1.000
_cell.length_c   1.000
_cell.angle_alpha   90.00
_cell.angle_beta   90.00
_cell.angle_gamma   90.00
#
_symmetry.space_group_name_H-M   'P 1'
#
loop_
_entity.id
_entity.type
_entity.pdbx_description
1 polymer ?
#
loop_
_entity_poly.entity_id
_entity_poly.type
_entity_poly.pdbx_seq_one_letter_code
_entity_poly.pdbx_strand_id
1 'polypeptide(L)' 'MPRPNLSSSFIFAKEDKFFLYPNSYNYYNNYYRDTFQHGGISLEEIVCPVIRLRTR' A
#
# COMPACT_ATOMS: atom_id res chain seq x y z
N MET A 1 2.82 -17.60 18.50
CA MET A 1 3.01 -16.47 17.56
C MET A 1 2.63 -15.18 18.28
N PRO A 2 3.37 -14.07 18.13
CA PRO A 2 3.08 -12.82 18.83
C PRO A 2 1.69 -12.31 18.46
N ARG A 3 0.90 -11.88 19.44
CA ARG A 3 -0.40 -11.24 19.20
C ARG A 3 -0.18 -9.72 19.10
N PRO A 4 -0.72 -9.05 18.07
CA PRO A 4 -0.67 -7.59 18.02
C PRO A 4 -1.39 -7.02 19.26
N ASN A 5 -0.80 -6.01 19.88
CA ASN A 5 -1.35 -5.36 21.07
C ASN A 5 -2.31 -4.25 20.62
N LEU A 6 -3.41 -4.05 21.35
CA LEU A 6 -4.43 -3.06 20.97
C LEU A 6 -3.88 -1.62 20.97
N SER A 7 -2.82 -1.39 21.74
CA SER A 7 -2.12 -0.10 21.86
C SER A 7 -1.04 0.15 20.79
N SER A 8 -0.89 -0.74 19.81
CA SER A 8 0.08 -0.54 18.72
C SER A 8 -0.29 0.66 17.85
N SER A 9 0.72 1.47 17.50
CA SER A 9 0.56 2.57 16.54
C SER A 9 0.90 2.10 15.13
N PHE A 10 0.15 2.61 14.15
CA PHE A 10 0.31 2.28 12.74
C PHE A 10 0.39 3.56 11.92
N ILE A 11 1.17 3.53 10.84
CA ILE A 11 1.28 4.61 9.87
C ILE A 11 0.94 4.03 8.51
N PHE A 12 0.06 4.73 7.78
CA PHE A 12 -0.38 4.31 6.46
C PHE A 12 -0.11 5.42 5.46
N ALA A 13 0.43 5.03 4.31
CA ALA A 13 0.43 5.88 3.14
C ALA A 13 -0.95 5.79 2.47
N LYS A 14 -1.51 6.94 2.10
CA LYS A 14 -2.83 7.04 1.45
C LYS A 14 -2.64 7.51 0.01
N GLU A 15 -3.50 7.05 -0.88
CA GLU A 15 -3.60 7.52 -2.26
C GLU A 15 -2.24 7.46 -2.97
N ASP A 16 -1.71 8.59 -3.46
CA ASP A 16 -0.45 8.70 -4.19
C ASP A 16 0.80 8.84 -3.29
N LYS A 17 0.63 8.68 -1.97
CA LYS A 17 1.74 8.73 -1.02
C LYS A 17 2.40 7.36 -0.90
N PHE A 18 3.71 7.38 -0.72
CA PHE A 18 4.54 6.21 -0.47
C PHE A 18 5.65 6.55 0.53
N PHE A 19 6.16 5.54 1.23
CA PHE A 19 7.28 5.73 2.16
C PHE A 19 8.61 5.68 1.40
N LEU A 20 9.50 6.62 1.76
CA LEU A 20 10.84 6.69 1.23
C LEU A 20 11.87 6.51 2.34
N TYR A 21 12.97 5.85 2.00
CA TYR A 21 14.14 5.84 2.88
C TYR A 21 14.72 7.26 2.96
N PRO A 22 15.03 7.75 4.18
CA PRO A 22 15.58 9.10 4.35
C PRO A 22 17.01 9.19 3.79
N ASN A 23 17.77 8.09 3.86
CA ASN A 23 19.09 8.01 3.26
C ASN A 23 18.95 7.96 1.73
N SER A 24 19.69 8.83 1.03
CA SER A 24 19.64 8.93 -0.44
C SER A 24 18.23 9.23 -1.00
N TYR A 25 17.49 10.13 -0.36
CA TYR A 25 16.13 10.53 -0.75
C TYR A 25 15.96 10.75 -2.27
N ASN A 26 16.85 11.51 -2.91
CA ASN A 26 16.75 11.84 -4.34
C ASN A 26 16.74 10.59 -5.23
N TYR A 27 17.54 9.58 -4.90
CA TYR A 27 17.58 8.33 -5.65
C TYR A 27 16.23 7.61 -5.57
N TYR A 28 15.72 7.39 -4.35
CA TYR A 28 14.46 6.67 -4.17
C TYR A 28 13.25 7.45 -4.64
N ASN A 29 13.22 8.77 -4.45
CA ASN A 29 12.17 9.62 -4.99
C ASN A 29 12.11 9.49 -6.51
N ASN A 30 13.25 9.62 -7.22
CA ASN A 30 13.26 9.48 -8.67
C ASN A 30 12.92 8.07 -9.14
N TYR A 31 13.23 7.05 -8.33
CA TYR A 31 12.95 5.65 -8.66
C TYR A 31 11.48 5.29 -8.52
N TYR A 32 10.78 5.79 -7.49
CA TYR A 32 9.39 5.42 -7.20
C TYR A 32 8.36 6.44 -7.69
N ARG A 33 8.74 7.71 -7.87
CA ARG A 33 7.83 8.75 -8.33
C ARG A 33 7.27 8.39 -9.70
N ASP A 34 5.98 8.68 -9.90
CA ASP A 34 5.23 8.45 -11.15
C ASP A 34 5.20 6.96 -11.59
N THR A 35 5.46 6.04 -10.66
CA THR A 35 5.29 4.60 -10.85
C THR A 35 4.08 4.08 -10.10
N PHE A 36 3.58 2.91 -10.50
CA PHE A 36 2.47 2.27 -9.80
C PHE A 36 2.97 1.60 -8.52
N GLN A 37 2.53 2.11 -7.38
CA GLN A 37 2.86 1.60 -6.05
C GLN A 37 1.67 0.88 -5.44
N HIS A 38 1.96 -0.15 -4.64
CA HIS A 38 0.98 -0.94 -3.90
C HIS A 38 1.44 -1.15 -2.45
N GLY A 39 0.53 -1.58 -1.59
CA GLY A 39 0.75 -1.78 -0.16
C GLY A 39 0.17 -0.66 0.71
N GLY A 40 -0.59 0.25 0.11
CA GLY A 40 -1.37 1.26 0.81
C GLY A 40 -2.70 0.72 1.32
N ILE A 41 -3.52 1.64 1.82
CA ILE A 41 -4.91 1.38 2.28
C ILE A 41 -5.94 2.05 1.38
N SER A 42 -5.57 2.33 0.12
CA SER A 42 -6.52 2.90 -0.84
C SER A 42 -7.69 1.92 -1.07
N LEU A 43 -8.83 2.45 -1.49
CA LEU A 43 -10.03 1.63 -1.65
C LEU A 43 -9.81 0.54 -2.71
N GLU A 44 -9.09 0.90 -3.76
CA GLU A 44 -8.70 0.04 -4.89
C GLU A 44 -7.80 -1.12 -4.45
N GLU A 45 -6.98 -0.95 -3.41
CA GLU A 45 -6.11 -1.98 -2.87
C GLU A 45 -6.81 -2.91 -1.86
N ILE A 46 -7.80 -2.38 -1.15
CA ILE A 46 -8.56 -3.15 -0.14
C ILE A 46 -9.72 -3.93 -0.77
N VAL A 47 -10.35 -3.39 -1.81
CA VAL A 47 -11.49 -4.03 -2.47
C VAL A 47 -11.01 -4.98 -3.57
N CYS A 48 -11.11 -6.28 -3.32
CA CYS A 48 -10.85 -7.30 -4.33
C CYS A 48 -12.12 -7.54 -5.18
N PRO A 49 -12.11 -7.26 -6.50
CA PRO A 49 -13.24 -7.57 -7.34
C PRO A 49 -13.41 -9.08 -7.48
N VAL A 50 -14.65 -9.57 -7.37
CA VAL A 50 -14.99 -10.97 -7.53
C VAL A 50 -15.99 -11.15 -8.67
N ILE A 51 -15.82 -12.23 -9.44
CA ILE A 51 -16.75 -12.60 -10.52
C ILE A 51 -17.29 -14.01 -10.29
N ARG A 52 -18.55 -14.24 -10.68
CA ARG A 52 -19.18 -15.56 -10.68
C ARG A 52 -19.57 -15.95 -12.09
N LEU A 53 -18.91 -16.97 -12.63
CA LEU A 53 -19.25 -17.54 -13.93
C LEU A 53 -20.44 -18.49 -13.80
N ARG A 54 -21.31 -18.49 -14.82
CA ARG A 54 -22.40 -19.46 -14.96
C ARG A 54 -22.48 -19.95 -16.40
N THR A 55 -22.84 -21.22 -16.57
CA THR A 55 -23.21 -21.75 -17.88
C THR A 55 -24.50 -21.08 -18.36
N ARG A 56 -24.62 -20.96 -19.68
CA ARG A 56 -25.92 -20.71 -20.33
C ARG A 56 -26.87 -21.88 -20.08
#